data_AF-A0A7S4B4M9-F1
#
_entry.id   AF-A0A7S4B4M9-F1
#
_cell.length_a   1.000
_cell.length_b   1.000
_cell.length_c   1.000
_cell.angle_alpha   90.00
_cell.angle_beta   90.00
_cell.angle_gamma   90.00
#
_symmetry.space_group_name_H-M   'P 1'
#
loop_
_entity.id
_entity.type
_entity.pdbx_description
1 polymer ?
#
loop_
_entity_poly.entity_id
_entity_poly.type
_entity_poly.pdbx_seq_one_letter_code
_entity_poly.pdbx_strand_id
1 'polypeptide(L)'
;QQWLDCSYTLRGSPEPAKIIQDWVLEMWAYAIASASIGIRHKVMIMQIEPNAYARTQEGFDKYGKEYIFHYTYGIEYKLDGSPQGYNTIGEWSLDKRHYGGAYPPKELDPPPEGANPSTKFLWRAWKDAIDSAQNWPDSNAMGTVGWRREGATDAEIAASPLASKVVGSSWTWAGIKKLTFHSGGKLTTPWGEGKWGVAFKPKGLPECVPPKECLYVDFSAAAHHVSFDLPDSFTSTRIGDGEVVKGERLS
;
A
#
# COMPACT_ATOMS: atom_id res chain seq x y z
N GLN A 1 -37.29 -3.92 7.26
CA GLN A 1 -37.75 -2.52 7.37
C GLN A 1 -36.99 -1.74 8.43
N GLN A 2 -37.04 -2.13 9.72
CA GLN A 2 -36.47 -1.32 10.80
C GLN A 2 -34.95 -1.05 10.73
N TRP A 3 -34.14 -2.00 10.25
CA TRP A 3 -32.71 -1.77 9.99
C TRP A 3 -32.51 -0.67 8.95
N LEU A 4 -33.25 -0.70 7.84
CA LEU A 4 -33.16 0.29 6.77
C LEU A 4 -33.53 1.69 7.27
N ASP A 5 -34.61 1.81 8.03
CA ASP A 5 -35.05 3.10 8.59
C ASP A 5 -34.00 3.67 9.57
N CYS A 6 -33.40 2.79 10.39
CA CYS A 6 -32.32 3.17 11.30
C CYS A 6 -31.05 3.59 10.53
N SER A 7 -30.70 2.88 9.45
CA SER A 7 -29.57 3.22 8.59
C SER A 7 -29.74 4.60 7.97
N TYR A 8 -30.92 4.91 7.43
CA TYR A 8 -31.20 6.25 6.88
C TYR A 8 -31.19 7.34 7.96
N THR A 9 -31.72 7.06 9.15
CA THR A 9 -31.70 8.01 10.27
C THR A 9 -30.27 8.34 10.68
N LEU A 10 -29.41 7.34 10.83
CA LEU A 10 -28.00 7.54 11.20
C LEU A 10 -27.22 8.25 10.10
N ARG A 11 -27.45 7.89 8.83
CA ARG A 11 -26.79 8.53 7.68
C ARG A 11 -27.27 9.95 7.40
N GLY A 12 -28.52 10.25 7.76
CA GLY A 12 -29.14 11.57 7.55
C GLY A 12 -28.64 12.65 8.50
N SER A 13 -27.82 12.30 9.51
CA SER A 13 -27.23 13.23 10.45
C SER A 13 -25.70 13.20 10.38
N PRO A 14 -25.01 14.36 10.43
CA PRO A 14 -23.55 14.40 10.45
C PRO A 14 -22.95 13.94 11.78
N GLU A 15 -23.72 13.99 12.88
CA GLU A 15 -23.19 13.72 14.22
C GLU A 15 -22.82 12.23 14.43
N PRO A 16 -23.68 11.25 14.07
CA PRO A 16 -23.29 9.85 14.12
C PRO A 16 -22.03 9.54 13.30
N ALA A 17 -21.90 10.08 12.09
CA ALA A 17 -20.73 9.88 11.24
C ALA A 17 -19.43 10.37 11.90
N LYS A 18 -19.52 11.49 12.63
CA LYS A 18 -18.40 12.09 13.37
C LYS A 18 -17.98 11.26 14.59
N ILE A 19 -18.96 10.71 15.33
CA ILE A 19 -18.70 9.96 16.57
C ILE A 19 -18.30 8.51 16.28
N ILE A 20 -18.99 7.87 15.34
CA ILE A 20 -19.01 6.41 15.19
C ILE A 20 -18.13 5.96 14.01
N GLN A 21 -17.55 6.90 13.25
CA GLN A 21 -16.88 6.69 11.96
C GLN A 21 -17.86 6.27 10.87
N ASP A 22 -17.99 7.13 9.85
CA ASP A 22 -18.99 7.04 8.79
C ASP A 22 -19.14 5.64 8.14
N TRP A 23 -18.05 4.88 8.04
CA TRP A 23 -18.00 3.58 7.36
C TRP A 23 -18.62 2.41 8.14
N VAL A 24 -18.89 2.54 9.46
CA VAL A 24 -19.54 1.48 10.26
C VAL A 24 -20.99 1.81 10.65
N LEU A 25 -21.55 2.94 10.20
CA LEU A 25 -22.89 3.38 10.59
C LEU A 25 -23.98 2.33 10.33
N GLU A 26 -23.87 1.61 9.21
CA GLU A 26 -24.82 0.56 8.85
C GLU A 26 -24.78 -0.65 9.82
N MET A 27 -23.60 -0.98 10.35
CA MET A 27 -23.44 -2.04 11.37
C MET A 27 -24.09 -1.63 12.69
N TRP A 28 -23.97 -0.35 13.07
CA TRP A 28 -24.65 0.20 14.24
C TRP A 28 -26.16 0.23 14.06
N ALA A 29 -26.64 0.61 12.88
CA ALA A 29 -28.05 0.56 12.53
C ALA A 29 -28.62 -0.86 12.70
N TYR A 30 -27.87 -1.87 12.24
CA TYR A 30 -28.27 -3.27 12.40
C TYR A 30 -28.35 -3.66 13.88
N ALA A 31 -27.35 -3.31 14.68
CA ALA A 31 -27.32 -3.62 16.11
C ALA A 31 -28.50 -2.98 16.87
N ILE A 32 -28.75 -1.69 16.62
CA ILE A 32 -29.86 -0.93 17.23
C ILE A 32 -31.21 -1.53 16.81
N ALA A 33 -31.42 -1.73 15.50
CA ALA A 33 -32.66 -2.28 14.99
C ALA A 33 -32.92 -3.68 15.56
N SER A 34 -31.92 -4.56 15.55
CA SER A 34 -32.02 -5.91 16.11
C SER A 34 -32.41 -5.88 17.59
N ALA A 35 -31.71 -5.06 18.39
CA ALA A 35 -32.01 -4.90 19.81
C ALA A 35 -33.44 -4.37 20.05
N SER A 36 -33.91 -3.44 19.22
CA SER A 36 -35.22 -2.81 19.37
C SER A 36 -36.43 -3.74 19.20
N ILE A 37 -36.24 -4.88 18.53
CA ILE A 37 -37.26 -5.94 18.37
C ILE A 37 -36.92 -7.21 19.16
N GLY A 38 -35.98 -7.11 20.10
CA GLY A 38 -35.64 -8.21 21.00
C GLY A 38 -34.84 -9.36 20.36
N ILE A 39 -34.25 -9.15 19.18
CA ILE A 39 -33.29 -10.13 18.61
C ILE A 39 -32.06 -10.18 19.51
N ARG A 40 -31.60 -11.39 19.80
CA ARG A 40 -30.38 -11.64 20.57
C ARG A 40 -29.41 -12.49 19.74
N HIS A 41 -28.13 -12.16 19.81
CA HIS A 41 -27.07 -12.87 19.11
C HIS A 41 -26.23 -13.69 20.08
N LYS A 42 -25.80 -14.87 19.65
CA LYS A 42 -24.74 -15.63 20.31
C LYS A 42 -23.42 -15.21 19.69
N VAL A 43 -22.55 -14.56 20.46
CA VAL A 43 -21.20 -14.23 20.01
C VAL A 43 -20.39 -15.51 19.93
N MET A 44 -19.82 -15.78 18.76
CA MET A 44 -18.93 -16.91 18.51
C MET A 44 -17.65 -16.39 17.86
N ILE A 45 -16.51 -16.93 18.28
CA ILE A 45 -15.22 -16.61 17.67
C ILE A 45 -15.12 -17.44 16.39
N MET A 46 -15.51 -16.83 15.28
CA MET A 46 -15.46 -17.45 13.93
C MET A 46 -14.55 -16.70 12.97
N GLN A 47 -14.02 -15.55 13.41
CA GLN A 47 -13.30 -14.61 12.58
C GLN A 47 -11.97 -14.22 13.22
N ILE A 48 -10.92 -14.21 12.39
CA ILE A 48 -9.64 -13.54 12.69
C ILE A 48 -9.49 -12.30 11.83
N GLU A 49 -8.95 -11.22 12.41
CA GLU A 49 -8.61 -9.99 11.70
C GLU A 49 -7.09 -9.76 11.78
N PRO A 50 -6.35 -10.12 10.73
CA PRO A 50 -4.91 -10.05 10.73
C PRO A 50 -4.43 -8.68 10.28
N ASN A 51 -3.33 -8.27 10.89
CA ASN A 51 -2.54 -7.09 10.57
C ASN A 51 -1.08 -7.39 10.93
N ALA A 52 -0.15 -6.48 10.65
CA ALA A 52 1.27 -6.71 10.91
C ALA A 52 1.60 -6.93 12.40
N TYR A 53 0.74 -6.43 13.31
CA TYR A 53 0.80 -6.60 14.77
C TYR A 53 -0.17 -7.66 15.31
N ALA A 54 -0.85 -8.42 14.44
CA ALA A 54 -1.77 -9.46 14.86
C ALA A 54 -1.05 -10.56 15.67
N ARG A 55 -1.85 -11.32 16.41
CA ARG A 55 -1.41 -12.27 17.45
C ARG A 55 -0.31 -13.22 16.95
N THR A 56 0.47 -13.72 17.91
CA THR A 56 1.52 -14.72 17.74
C THR A 56 1.02 -15.98 17.03
N GLN A 57 1.95 -16.81 16.53
CA GLN A 57 1.67 -18.15 16.00
C GLN A 57 0.76 -18.96 16.94
N GLU A 58 0.99 -18.88 18.24
CA GLU A 58 0.16 -19.56 19.24
C GLU A 58 -1.30 -19.08 19.18
N GLY A 59 -1.56 -17.79 18.98
CA GLY A 59 -2.91 -17.28 18.79
C GLY A 59 -3.54 -17.77 17.49
N PHE A 60 -2.78 -17.80 16.39
CA PHE A 60 -3.26 -18.30 15.10
C PHE A 60 -3.56 -19.80 15.14
N ASP A 61 -2.68 -20.61 15.70
CA ASP A 61 -2.84 -22.07 15.73
C ASP A 61 -3.86 -22.53 16.78
N LYS A 62 -3.92 -21.85 17.94
CA LYS A 62 -4.86 -22.18 19.02
C LYS A 62 -6.30 -21.85 18.65
N TYR A 63 -6.52 -20.76 17.94
CA TYR A 63 -7.86 -20.30 17.58
C TYR A 63 -8.24 -20.59 16.13
N GLY A 64 -7.29 -20.98 15.26
CA GLY A 64 -7.37 -21.25 13.80
C GLY A 64 -8.36 -22.31 13.32
N LYS A 65 -9.34 -22.65 14.16
CA LYS A 65 -10.64 -23.20 13.81
C LYS A 65 -11.60 -22.12 13.28
N GLU A 66 -11.18 -20.86 13.21
CA GLU A 66 -11.98 -19.83 12.53
C GLU A 66 -12.12 -20.15 11.03
N TYR A 67 -13.34 -19.97 10.51
CA TYR A 67 -13.62 -20.17 9.09
C TYR A 67 -13.65 -18.85 8.31
N ILE A 68 -13.53 -17.70 8.99
CA ILE A 68 -13.57 -16.38 8.36
C ILE A 68 -12.25 -15.63 8.62
N PHE A 69 -11.59 -15.25 7.52
CA PHE A 69 -10.41 -14.41 7.55
C PHE A 69 -10.79 -12.99 7.10
N HIS A 70 -10.92 -12.07 8.05
CA HIS A 70 -11.38 -10.71 7.77
C HIS A 70 -10.21 -9.79 7.42
N TYR A 71 -10.00 -9.63 6.13
CA TYR A 71 -8.96 -8.78 5.58
C TYR A 71 -9.48 -7.36 5.31
N THR A 72 -9.45 -6.53 6.35
CA THR A 72 -9.86 -5.11 6.30
C THR A 72 -8.70 -4.20 5.93
N TYR A 73 -7.59 -4.35 6.64
CA TYR A 73 -6.45 -3.45 6.63
C TYR A 73 -5.28 -4.03 5.83
N GLY A 74 -4.48 -3.15 5.24
CA GLY A 74 -3.18 -3.51 4.68
C GLY A 74 -2.28 -4.14 5.73
N ILE A 75 -1.50 -5.13 5.31
CA ILE A 75 -0.49 -5.78 6.13
C ILE A 75 0.87 -5.30 5.66
N GLU A 76 1.52 -4.53 6.51
CA GLU A 76 2.61 -3.63 6.13
C GLU A 76 3.88 -3.98 6.90
N TYR A 77 4.97 -4.21 6.18
CA TYR A 77 6.27 -4.53 6.75
C TYR A 77 7.38 -3.75 6.06
N LYS A 78 8.45 -3.49 6.79
CA LYS A 78 9.78 -3.28 6.19
C LYS A 78 10.32 -4.60 5.68
N LEU A 79 11.26 -4.57 4.72
CA LEU A 79 11.88 -5.79 4.19
C LEU A 79 12.72 -6.53 5.25
N ASP A 80 13.14 -5.84 6.31
CA ASP A 80 13.80 -6.47 7.47
C ASP A 80 12.84 -7.26 8.39
N GLY A 81 11.53 -7.24 8.11
CA GLY A 81 10.50 -7.94 8.89
C GLY A 81 9.87 -7.10 10.00
N SER A 82 10.29 -5.85 10.17
CA SER A 82 9.67 -4.93 11.14
C SER A 82 8.26 -4.53 10.70
N PRO A 83 7.23 -4.69 11.55
CA PRO A 83 5.87 -4.27 11.22
C PRO A 83 5.78 -2.74 11.12
N GLN A 84 5.01 -2.27 10.14
CA GLN A 84 4.73 -0.85 9.95
C GLN A 84 3.40 -0.45 10.60
N GLY A 85 3.33 0.80 11.04
CA GLY A 85 2.19 1.35 11.76
C GLY A 85 0.90 1.42 10.93
N TYR A 86 -0.23 1.66 11.62
CA TYR A 86 -1.50 1.93 10.95
C TYR A 86 -1.35 3.11 9.98
N ASN A 87 -1.90 2.98 8.77
CA ASN A 87 -1.85 3.97 7.68
C ASN A 87 -0.46 4.25 7.08
N THR A 88 0.53 3.39 7.35
CA THR A 88 1.84 3.45 6.72
C THR A 88 2.01 2.30 5.75
N ILE A 89 2.13 2.59 4.45
CA ILE A 89 2.39 1.56 3.44
C ILE A 89 3.87 1.14 3.53
N GLY A 90 4.08 -0.16 3.75
CA GLY A 90 5.39 -0.77 3.93
C GLY A 90 6.17 -0.95 2.64
N GLU A 91 7.41 -1.42 2.80
CA GLU A 91 8.26 -1.85 1.70
C GLU A 91 7.77 -3.17 1.10
N TRP A 92 7.32 -4.04 1.99
CA TRP A 92 6.44 -5.16 1.68
C TRP A 92 5.04 -4.81 2.17
N SER A 93 4.07 -4.91 1.27
CA SER A 93 2.69 -4.53 1.50
C SER A 93 1.75 -5.52 0.83
N LEU A 94 0.87 -6.11 1.63
CA LEU A 94 -0.28 -6.86 1.15
C LEU A 94 -1.54 -6.08 1.52
N ASP A 95 -2.07 -5.34 0.54
CA ASP A 95 -3.29 -4.53 0.68
C ASP A 95 -4.18 -4.69 -0.56
N LYS A 96 -5.47 -5.02 -0.37
CA LYS A 96 -6.44 -5.13 -1.49
C LYS A 96 -6.60 -3.82 -2.27
N ARG A 97 -6.35 -2.68 -1.62
CA ARG A 97 -6.48 -1.34 -2.22
C ARG A 97 -5.44 -1.10 -3.32
N HIS A 98 -4.31 -1.81 -3.30
CA HIS A 98 -3.33 -1.79 -4.38
C HIS A 98 -3.87 -2.36 -5.70
N TYR A 99 -4.93 -3.17 -5.64
CA TYR A 99 -5.49 -3.91 -6.74
C TYR A 99 -6.93 -3.47 -7.09
N GLY A 100 -7.33 -2.26 -6.65
CA GLY A 100 -8.69 -1.75 -6.92
C GLY A 100 -8.97 -1.49 -8.41
N GLY A 101 -7.93 -1.26 -9.22
CA GLY A 101 -8.03 -1.01 -10.66
C GLY A 101 -7.42 -2.09 -11.55
N ALA A 102 -6.78 -3.13 -10.98
CA ALA A 102 -6.12 -4.21 -11.71
C ALA A 102 -5.99 -5.45 -10.82
N TYR A 103 -5.89 -6.64 -11.43
CA TYR A 103 -5.66 -7.88 -10.69
C TYR A 103 -4.30 -7.86 -9.98
N PRO A 104 -4.10 -8.55 -8.83
CA PRO A 104 -2.75 -8.77 -8.34
C PRO A 104 -1.93 -9.58 -9.36
N PRO A 105 -0.63 -9.29 -9.53
CA PRO A 105 0.20 -10.02 -10.49
C PRO A 105 0.53 -11.42 -9.98
N LYS A 106 0.98 -12.30 -10.90
CA LYS A 106 1.47 -13.64 -10.54
C LYS A 106 2.72 -13.58 -9.65
N GLU A 107 3.58 -12.58 -9.87
CA GLU A 107 4.74 -12.37 -9.00
C GLU A 107 4.34 -11.65 -7.70
N LEU A 108 4.04 -12.41 -6.66
CA LEU A 108 3.92 -11.91 -5.29
C LEU A 108 5.15 -12.34 -4.48
N ASP A 109 5.97 -11.39 -4.04
CA ASP A 109 7.11 -11.67 -3.17
C ASP A 109 6.64 -12.21 -1.81
N PRO A 110 7.29 -13.25 -1.27
CA PRO A 110 6.94 -13.78 0.03
C PRO A 110 7.10 -12.70 1.11
N PRO A 111 6.32 -12.78 2.20
CA PRO A 111 6.50 -11.87 3.32
C PRO A 111 7.90 -12.02 3.92
N PRO A 112 8.45 -10.94 4.51
CA PRO A 112 9.78 -10.97 5.13
C PRO A 112 9.84 -12.00 6.26
N GLU A 113 11.04 -12.47 6.61
CA GLU A 113 11.24 -13.57 7.57
C GLU A 113 10.56 -13.31 8.92
N GLY A 114 10.65 -12.07 9.42
CA GLY A 114 10.03 -11.59 10.65
C GLY A 114 8.50 -11.43 10.62
N ALA A 115 7.86 -11.61 9.46
CA ALA A 115 6.42 -11.46 9.35
C ALA A 115 5.65 -12.51 10.16
N ASN A 116 4.51 -12.08 10.70
CA ASN A 116 3.70 -12.95 11.55
C ASN A 116 3.01 -14.07 10.74
N PRO A 117 2.53 -15.12 11.42
CA PRO A 117 1.97 -16.30 10.75
C PRO A 117 0.71 -16.04 9.95
N SER A 118 -0.14 -15.13 10.42
CA SER A 118 -1.35 -14.76 9.69
C SER A 118 -1.05 -14.09 8.35
N THR A 119 0.03 -13.30 8.30
CA THR A 119 0.56 -12.70 7.07
C THR A 119 1.03 -13.79 6.11
N LYS A 120 1.84 -14.73 6.61
CA LYS A 120 2.34 -15.88 5.84
C LYS A 120 1.20 -16.74 5.30
N PHE A 121 0.15 -16.96 6.09
CA PHE A 121 -1.05 -17.67 5.66
C PHE A 121 -1.80 -16.93 4.55
N LEU A 122 -2.11 -15.64 4.73
CA LEU A 122 -2.87 -14.88 3.72
C LEU A 122 -2.13 -14.79 2.39
N TRP A 123 -0.82 -14.53 2.45
CA TRP A 123 0.01 -14.49 1.26
C TRP A 123 -0.01 -15.83 0.51
N ARG A 124 0.12 -16.97 1.22
CA ARG A 124 0.00 -18.30 0.61
C ARG A 124 -1.38 -18.52 0.00
N ALA A 125 -2.44 -18.18 0.72
CA ALA A 125 -3.81 -18.32 0.20
C ALA A 125 -4.03 -17.52 -1.09
N TRP A 126 -3.49 -16.30 -1.18
CA TRP A 126 -3.49 -15.51 -2.42
C TRP A 126 -2.66 -16.18 -3.51
N LYS A 127 -1.42 -16.58 -3.21
CA LYS A 127 -0.51 -17.17 -4.18
C LYS A 127 -1.06 -18.48 -4.75
N ASP A 128 -1.57 -19.37 -3.90
CA ASP A 128 -2.17 -20.65 -4.29
C ASP A 128 -3.41 -20.45 -5.17
N ALA A 129 -4.26 -19.47 -4.85
CA ALA A 129 -5.42 -19.14 -5.66
C ALA A 129 -5.03 -18.59 -7.05
N ILE A 130 -4.02 -17.72 -7.10
CA ILE A 130 -3.47 -17.17 -8.35
C ILE A 130 -2.84 -18.27 -9.20
N ASP A 131 -2.04 -19.14 -8.60
CA ASP A 131 -1.33 -20.22 -9.30
C ASP A 131 -2.27 -21.32 -9.79
N SER A 132 -3.36 -21.57 -9.06
CA SER A 132 -4.37 -22.58 -9.43
C SER A 132 -5.31 -22.11 -10.53
N ALA A 133 -5.38 -20.81 -10.80
CA ALA A 133 -6.25 -20.25 -11.82
C ALA A 133 -5.64 -20.43 -13.22
N GLN A 134 -6.35 -21.17 -14.09
CA GLN A 134 -5.87 -21.47 -15.46
C GLN A 134 -5.55 -20.22 -16.28
N ASN A 135 -6.34 -19.17 -16.14
CA ASN A 135 -6.25 -17.93 -16.94
C ASN A 135 -6.14 -16.71 -16.03
N TRP A 136 -5.21 -16.72 -15.06
CA TRP A 136 -4.99 -15.53 -14.23
C TRP A 136 -4.53 -14.34 -15.10
N PRO A 137 -5.24 -13.19 -15.05
CA PRO A 137 -4.95 -12.05 -15.94
C PRO A 137 -3.56 -11.45 -15.69
N ASP A 138 -2.96 -10.95 -16.77
CA ASP A 138 -1.80 -10.08 -16.65
C ASP A 138 -2.19 -8.77 -15.98
N SER A 139 -1.23 -8.17 -15.28
CA SER A 139 -1.46 -6.96 -14.51
C SER A 139 -0.26 -6.03 -14.57
N ASN A 140 -0.52 -4.73 -14.63
CA ASN A 140 0.47 -3.67 -14.47
C ASN A 140 0.66 -3.26 -13.00
N ALA A 141 -0.17 -3.78 -12.08
CA ALA A 141 0.03 -3.58 -10.65
C ALA A 141 1.34 -4.24 -10.19
N MET A 142 2.00 -3.62 -9.20
CA MET A 142 3.16 -4.20 -8.54
C MET A 142 2.75 -5.43 -7.71
N GLY A 143 3.74 -6.25 -7.35
CA GLY A 143 3.52 -7.40 -6.46
C GLY A 143 3.24 -6.95 -5.03
N THR A 144 3.84 -7.62 -4.05
CA THR A 144 3.82 -7.18 -2.65
C THR A 144 4.94 -6.21 -2.32
N VAL A 145 5.88 -5.94 -3.23
CA VAL A 145 6.98 -4.99 -3.04
C VAL A 145 6.87 -3.85 -4.06
N GLY A 146 7.23 -2.63 -3.63
CA GLY A 146 7.25 -1.43 -4.47
C GLY A 146 6.20 -0.38 -4.11
N TRP A 147 5.31 -0.66 -3.15
CA TRP A 147 4.25 0.26 -2.74
C TRP A 147 4.68 1.32 -1.72
N ARG A 148 5.91 1.27 -1.22
CA ARG A 148 6.44 2.19 -0.19
C ARG A 148 6.12 3.64 -0.55
N ARG A 149 5.53 4.37 0.39
CA ARG A 149 5.25 5.81 0.29
C ARG A 149 5.98 6.65 1.34
N GLU A 150 6.90 6.06 2.09
CA GLU A 150 7.71 6.76 3.08
C GLU A 150 9.02 7.24 2.48
N GLY A 151 9.31 8.55 2.58
CA GLY A 151 10.56 9.12 2.09
C GLY A 151 11.79 8.35 2.60
N ALA A 152 12.82 8.25 1.77
CA ALA A 152 14.11 7.69 2.17
C ALA A 152 14.74 8.51 3.31
N THR A 153 15.36 7.83 4.25
CA THR A 153 16.23 8.44 5.25
C THR A 153 17.52 8.95 4.61
N ASP A 154 18.22 9.86 5.28
CA ASP A 154 19.53 10.34 4.80
C ASP A 154 20.56 9.20 4.69
N ALA A 155 20.45 8.20 5.56
CA ALA A 155 21.30 7.01 5.50
C ALA A 155 21.03 6.17 4.25
N GLU A 156 19.75 5.95 3.91
CA GLU A 156 19.36 5.26 2.68
C GLU A 156 19.81 6.03 1.42
N ILE A 157 19.66 7.36 1.43
CA ILE A 157 20.13 8.22 0.33
C ILE A 157 21.64 8.14 0.17
N ALA A 158 22.39 8.19 1.27
CA ALA A 158 23.85 8.11 1.25
C ALA A 158 24.36 6.73 0.79
N ALA A 159 23.62 5.66 1.10
CA ALA A 159 23.99 4.29 0.71
C ALA A 159 23.76 3.99 -0.77
N SER A 160 22.83 4.70 -1.44
CA SER A 160 22.49 4.48 -2.84
C SER A 160 23.38 5.31 -3.79
N PRO A 161 24.13 4.67 -4.71
CA PRO A 161 24.92 5.37 -5.73
C PRO A 161 24.12 6.33 -6.63
N LEU A 162 22.84 6.07 -6.86
CA LEU A 162 21.96 6.98 -7.61
C LEU A 162 21.38 8.08 -6.71
N ALA A 163 20.77 7.74 -5.59
CA ALA A 163 20.10 8.70 -4.71
C ALA A 163 21.06 9.78 -4.20
N SER A 164 22.30 9.39 -3.85
CA SER A 164 23.35 10.31 -3.42
C SER A 164 23.75 11.34 -4.50
N LYS A 165 23.51 11.06 -5.78
CA LYS A 165 23.75 12.01 -6.90
C LYS A 165 22.53 12.87 -7.22
N VAL A 166 21.33 12.39 -6.88
CA VAL A 166 20.06 13.05 -7.17
C VAL A 166 19.67 14.00 -6.03
N VAL A 167 20.02 13.70 -4.78
CA VAL A 167 19.72 14.60 -3.65
C VAL A 167 20.30 16.00 -3.87
N GLY A 168 19.49 17.03 -3.61
CA GLY A 168 19.80 18.44 -3.85
C GLY A 168 19.61 18.91 -5.29
N SER A 169 19.36 18.02 -6.25
CA SER A 169 19.15 18.40 -7.65
C SER A 169 17.72 18.83 -7.95
N SER A 170 17.57 19.70 -8.96
CA SER A 170 16.28 20.21 -9.43
C SER A 170 16.06 19.88 -10.90
N TRP A 171 14.82 19.63 -11.28
CA TRP A 171 14.43 19.12 -12.58
C TRP A 171 13.11 19.74 -13.07
N THR A 172 12.83 19.52 -14.34
CA THR A 172 11.49 19.68 -14.92
C THR A 172 10.67 18.40 -14.80
N TRP A 173 9.35 18.51 -14.79
CA TRP A 173 8.41 17.42 -14.97
C TRP A 173 7.51 17.76 -16.15
N ALA A 174 7.63 17.04 -17.27
CA ALA A 174 6.97 17.40 -18.53
C ALA A 174 7.20 18.89 -18.93
N GLY A 175 8.44 19.38 -18.73
CA GLY A 175 8.81 20.78 -19.00
C GLY A 175 8.42 21.78 -17.90
N ILE A 176 7.65 21.38 -16.89
CA ILE A 176 7.27 22.25 -15.77
C ILE A 176 8.38 22.23 -14.71
N LYS A 177 8.98 23.37 -14.41
CA LYS A 177 10.06 23.50 -13.40
C LYS A 177 9.54 23.22 -11.98
N LYS A 178 10.48 23.01 -11.04
CA LYS A 178 10.26 22.88 -9.58
C LYS A 178 10.08 21.44 -9.07
N LEU A 179 10.68 20.46 -9.72
CA LEU A 179 10.86 19.13 -9.14
C LEU A 179 12.22 19.06 -8.43
N THR A 180 12.25 19.12 -7.10
CA THR A 180 13.50 19.15 -6.32
C THR A 180 13.54 18.02 -5.30
N PHE A 181 14.62 17.24 -5.34
CA PHE A 181 14.87 16.12 -4.44
C PHE A 181 15.64 16.61 -3.22
N HIS A 182 15.04 16.56 -2.03
CA HIS A 182 15.67 17.02 -0.80
C HIS A 182 16.12 15.85 0.08
N SER A 183 16.95 16.16 1.09
CA SER A 183 17.27 15.22 2.17
C SER A 183 16.02 14.73 2.89
N GLY A 184 16.14 13.60 3.58
CA GLY A 184 15.06 12.93 4.28
C GLY A 184 13.91 12.51 3.36
N GLY A 185 14.20 12.28 2.06
CA GLY A 185 13.23 11.76 1.10
C GLY A 185 12.07 12.70 0.83
N LYS A 186 12.26 14.02 1.05
CA LYS A 186 11.25 15.04 0.76
C LYS A 186 11.37 15.50 -0.69
N LEU A 187 10.24 15.70 -1.34
CA LEU A 187 10.16 16.14 -2.74
C LEU A 187 9.37 17.45 -2.80
N THR A 188 9.93 18.46 -3.46
CA THR A 188 9.13 19.60 -3.93
C THR A 188 8.73 19.32 -5.37
N THR A 189 7.47 19.59 -5.71
CA THR A 189 6.93 19.44 -7.06
C THR A 189 6.28 20.74 -7.53
N PRO A 190 5.94 20.87 -8.82
CA PRO A 190 5.14 22.00 -9.30
C PRO A 190 3.78 22.13 -8.60
N TRP A 191 3.25 21.03 -8.06
CA TRP A 191 1.89 20.94 -7.50
C TRP A 191 1.84 20.83 -5.98
N GLY A 192 2.99 20.89 -5.31
CA GLY A 192 3.06 20.85 -3.85
C GLY A 192 4.24 20.03 -3.36
N GLU A 193 3.99 19.22 -2.34
CA GLU A 193 4.99 18.37 -1.71
C GLU A 193 4.77 16.91 -2.07
N GLY A 194 5.83 16.13 -1.97
CA GLY A 194 5.82 14.69 -2.16
C GLY A 194 6.94 14.03 -1.38
N LYS A 195 7.11 12.74 -1.64
CA LYS A 195 8.17 11.92 -1.06
C LYS A 195 8.93 11.19 -2.16
N TRP A 196 10.16 10.81 -1.87
CA TRP A 196 10.99 10.03 -2.78
C TRP A 196 11.94 9.12 -2.03
N GLY A 197 12.45 8.11 -2.72
CA GLY A 197 13.46 7.21 -2.19
C GLY A 197 13.92 6.18 -3.22
N VAL A 198 14.65 5.16 -2.77
CA VAL A 198 15.14 4.08 -3.63
C VAL A 198 14.00 3.09 -3.92
N ALA A 199 13.85 2.68 -5.17
CA ALA A 199 12.87 1.68 -5.59
C ALA A 199 13.49 0.27 -5.47
N PHE A 200 12.88 -0.60 -4.65
CA PHE A 200 13.43 -1.95 -4.39
C PHE A 200 13.11 -2.98 -5.48
N LYS A 201 11.94 -2.88 -6.14
CA LYS A 201 11.52 -3.80 -7.21
C LYS A 201 10.58 -3.13 -8.21
N PRO A 202 11.06 -2.12 -8.95
CA PRO A 202 10.21 -1.39 -9.88
C PRO A 202 9.72 -2.29 -11.01
N LYS A 203 8.41 -2.47 -11.13
CA LYS A 203 7.79 -3.26 -12.20
C LYS A 203 7.74 -2.44 -13.50
N GLY A 204 7.99 -3.12 -14.62
CA GLY A 204 7.88 -2.53 -15.96
C GLY A 204 9.06 -1.63 -16.35
N LEU A 205 10.12 -1.60 -15.54
CA LEU A 205 11.36 -0.87 -15.82
C LEU A 205 12.56 -1.84 -15.81
N PRO A 206 12.82 -2.54 -16.93
CA PRO A 206 13.93 -3.49 -17.03
C PRO A 206 15.31 -2.82 -16.84
N GLU A 207 15.40 -1.50 -17.01
CA GLU A 207 16.61 -0.73 -16.74
C GLU A 207 16.94 -0.62 -15.25
N CYS A 208 15.99 -0.91 -14.36
CA CYS A 208 16.13 -0.80 -12.91
C CYS A 208 16.54 -2.13 -12.24
N VAL A 209 17.11 -3.06 -13.01
CA VAL A 209 17.63 -4.32 -12.48
C VAL A 209 19.03 -4.08 -11.91
N PRO A 210 19.35 -4.59 -10.71
CA PRO A 210 20.70 -4.50 -10.14
C PRO A 210 21.78 -4.90 -11.15
N PRO A 211 22.89 -4.13 -11.26
CA PRO A 211 23.34 -3.09 -10.32
C PRO A 211 22.75 -1.69 -10.57
N LYS A 212 21.85 -1.52 -11.55
CA LYS A 212 21.21 -0.22 -11.79
C LYS A 212 20.12 0.03 -10.76
N GLU A 213 20.14 1.22 -10.18
CA GLU A 213 19.12 1.67 -9.24
C GLU A 213 18.11 2.54 -9.95
N CYS A 214 16.89 2.56 -9.43
CA CYS A 214 15.88 3.55 -9.76
C CYS A 214 15.33 4.13 -8.48
N LEU A 215 14.72 5.29 -8.61
CA LEU A 215 14.05 5.96 -7.51
C LEU A 215 12.55 5.77 -7.65
N TYR A 216 11.82 5.96 -6.56
CA TYR A 216 10.39 6.19 -6.61
C TYR A 216 10.12 7.64 -6.18
N VAL A 217 9.03 8.20 -6.70
CA VAL A 217 8.46 9.48 -6.25
C VAL A 217 6.96 9.31 -6.02
N ASP A 218 6.43 9.88 -4.96
CA ASP A 218 5.01 9.87 -4.61
C ASP A 218 4.55 11.30 -4.36
N PHE A 219 3.66 11.80 -5.21
CA PHE A 219 3.06 13.13 -5.10
C PHE A 219 1.74 13.17 -5.87
N SER A 220 0.87 14.14 -5.57
CA SER A 220 -0.44 14.26 -6.23
C SER A 220 -1.27 12.96 -6.23
N ALA A 221 -1.15 12.18 -5.15
CA ALA A 221 -1.77 10.85 -4.96
C ALA A 221 -1.35 9.79 -6.01
N ALA A 222 -0.28 10.04 -6.76
CA ALA A 222 0.29 9.12 -7.74
C ALA A 222 1.71 8.73 -7.34
N ALA A 223 1.98 7.41 -7.40
CA ALA A 223 3.30 6.87 -7.22
C ALA A 223 3.94 6.59 -8.58
N HIS A 224 5.23 6.89 -8.71
CA HIS A 224 5.98 6.69 -9.94
C HIS A 224 7.32 6.05 -9.63
N HIS A 225 7.82 5.26 -10.57
CA HIS A 225 9.23 4.90 -10.61
C HIS A 225 9.97 5.81 -11.58
N VAL A 226 11.23 6.09 -11.28
CA VAL A 226 12.05 7.07 -12.00
C VAL A 226 13.43 6.49 -12.26
N SER A 227 13.79 6.35 -13.53
CA SER A 227 15.13 6.06 -14.00
C SER A 227 15.83 7.35 -14.42
N PHE A 228 17.14 7.46 -14.19
CA PHE A 228 17.93 8.66 -14.49
C PHE A 228 19.04 8.36 -15.48
N ASP A 229 19.15 9.22 -16.49
CA ASP A 229 20.29 9.33 -17.39
C ASP A 229 21.11 10.55 -16.96
N LEU A 230 21.85 10.38 -15.86
CA LEU A 230 22.61 11.49 -15.27
C LEU A 230 23.73 11.96 -16.20
N PRO A 231 24.01 13.28 -16.23
CA PRO A 231 23.41 14.32 -15.39
C PRO A 231 22.14 14.96 -15.99
N ASP A 232 21.69 14.56 -17.17
CA ASP A 232 20.88 15.42 -18.03
C ASP A 232 19.37 15.22 -17.87
N SER A 233 18.91 13.98 -17.74
CA SER A 233 17.48 13.68 -17.79
C SER A 233 17.04 12.53 -16.88
N PHE A 234 15.72 12.42 -16.71
CA PHE A 234 15.07 11.25 -16.14
C PHE A 234 13.86 10.82 -16.96
N THR A 235 13.49 9.55 -16.83
CA THR A 235 12.23 8.99 -17.30
C THR A 235 11.44 8.47 -16.10
N SER A 236 10.19 8.89 -15.99
CA SER A 236 9.26 8.46 -14.95
C SER A 236 8.13 7.64 -15.55
N THR A 237 7.75 6.56 -14.87
CA THR A 237 6.61 5.71 -15.22
C THR A 237 5.66 5.64 -14.03
N ARG A 238 4.40 6.06 -14.24
CA ARG A 238 3.35 6.01 -13.20
C ARG A 238 2.95 4.57 -12.90
N ILE A 239 2.90 4.25 -11.61
CA ILE A 239 2.40 2.98 -11.11
C ILE A 239 0.88 2.93 -11.33
N GLY A 240 0.40 1.84 -11.94
CA GLY A 240 -1.02 1.60 -12.21
C GLY A 240 -1.33 1.57 -13.70
N ASP A 241 -1.14 2.71 -14.38
CA ASP A 241 -1.47 2.85 -15.81
C ASP A 241 -0.26 2.96 -16.74
N GLY A 242 0.96 3.10 -16.21
CA GLY A 242 2.19 3.14 -16.99
C GLY A 242 2.41 4.45 -17.74
N GLU A 243 1.72 5.54 -17.38
CA GLU A 243 1.97 6.85 -17.99
C GLU A 243 3.45 7.24 -17.86
N VAL A 244 4.07 7.61 -18.99
CA VAL A 244 5.48 8.00 -19.04
C VAL A 244 5.62 9.51 -19.08
N VAL A 245 6.44 10.06 -18.18
CA VAL A 245 6.82 11.48 -18.16
C VAL A 245 8.33 11.62 -18.16
N LYS A 246 8.83 12.58 -18.93
CA LYS A 246 10.26 12.92 -18.97
C LYS A 246 10.55 14.21 -18.22
N GLY A 247 11.75 14.30 -17.69
CA GLY A 247 12.27 15.52 -17.07
C GLY A 247 13.72 15.76 -17.43
N GLU A 248 14.10 17.02 -17.36
CA GLU A 248 15.44 17.53 -17.67
C GLU A 248 15.99 18.28 -16.47
N ARG A 249 17.30 18.22 -16.27
CA ARG A 249 17.95 18.88 -15.15
C ARG A 249 17.86 20.40 -15.29
N LEU A 250 17.53 21.06 -14.20
CA LEU A 250 17.66 22.51 -14.09
C LEU A 250 19.11 22.84 -13.74
N SER A 251 19.71 23.70 -14.56
CA SER A 251 21.05 24.28 -14.35
C SER A 251 21.18 25.00 -13.03
#